data_AF-A0A6I6DQL3-F1
#
_entry.id   AF-A0A6I6DQL3-F1
#
_cell.length_a   1.000
_cell.length_b   1.000
_cell.length_c   1.000
_cell.angle_alpha   90.00
_cell.angle_beta   90.00
_cell.angle_gamma   90.00
#
_symmetry.space_group_name_H-M   'P 1'
#
loop_
_entity.id
_entity.type
_entity.pdbx_description
1 polymer ?
#
loop_
_entity_poly.entity_id
_entity_poly.type
_entity_poly.pdbx_seq_one_letter_code
_entity_poly.pdbx_strand_id
1 'polypeptide(L)'
;MTLLGTPSGGSADSAGPDGPGVPTRIHDGIPHLVEDATPDEAQTADLLALADILEGAGLQPILVRRTSGRPALAVDAAEKPRALAALAADSGPWAAAQKSGGVAVPLASGVDSAFRKGVAVLFRPRVVRSGTLSYGAEHGVRVEFWRWEDSTVHAPRPNALTRHRMAVDDLVATSVERHGRTWRTFEGMFDAGPQDIDFEIDMVFSWVDGSSNEFQRERAKRMNAYVVGEGDAHAARYRQLDELRYALRSVHMFAPWVRRIFIATDSPAPQWLAEHPRVTVVRSEEFFADPAVLPTHNSHAVEAQLHRIPGIAEHFLYSNDDMFFGRPVSPGMFFTPGGVTKFVESGVRIGVGPARPSRSGHDNAARVNRDLLRERFGRVILRDLQHCATPHSRDVMFELEREFPEEFARTAAARFRSASDISVTNSLYHYYAAFTGRALATTEPRTAYIQTTQRDAPARMGRLLAGRDVDMFCLNDGSEPQIPEDLREQVVRETLDAYFPVAAPWERD
;
A
#
# COMPACT_ATOMS: atom_id res chain seq x y z
N MET A 1 35.48 -33.13 27.99
CA MET A 1 35.72 -34.00 26.83
C MET A 1 34.92 -33.40 25.67
N THR A 2 35.60 -32.59 24.84
CA THR A 2 35.26 -32.22 23.44
C THR A 2 33.97 -31.40 23.20
N LEU A 3 33.90 -30.25 22.53
CA LEU A 3 34.79 -29.20 22.01
C LEU A 3 33.83 -28.01 21.72
N LEU A 4 34.13 -26.81 22.22
CA LEU A 4 33.47 -25.56 21.82
C LEU A 4 34.15 -25.05 20.55
N GLY A 5 33.39 -24.90 19.46
CA GLY A 5 33.83 -24.33 18.19
C GLY A 5 33.10 -23.03 17.90
N THR A 6 33.79 -21.92 18.08
CA THR A 6 33.47 -20.60 17.54
C THR A 6 33.47 -20.61 16.00
N PRO A 7 32.54 -19.94 15.31
CA PRO A 7 32.75 -19.49 13.95
C PRO A 7 33.34 -18.07 13.97
N SER A 8 34.64 -17.99 13.70
CA SER A 8 35.33 -16.81 13.20
C SER A 8 35.08 -16.68 11.69
N GLY A 9 34.68 -15.51 11.22
CA GLY A 9 34.59 -15.24 9.78
C GLY A 9 33.93 -13.89 9.51
N GLY A 10 34.62 -12.80 9.83
CA GLY A 10 34.26 -11.48 9.31
C GLY A 10 34.43 -11.47 7.79
N SER A 11 33.37 -11.17 7.05
CA SER A 11 33.47 -10.83 5.64
C SER A 11 34.13 -9.46 5.54
N ALA A 12 35.36 -9.44 5.05
CA ALA A 12 36.07 -8.22 4.73
C ALA A 12 35.34 -7.46 3.62
N ASP A 13 35.04 -6.19 3.85
CA ASP A 13 34.75 -5.21 2.81
C ASP A 13 35.98 -5.12 1.89
N SER A 14 35.94 -5.78 0.74
CA SER A 14 36.93 -5.58 -0.31
C SER A 14 36.51 -4.38 -1.15
N ALA A 15 36.92 -3.19 -0.73
CA ALA A 15 36.91 -2.01 -1.60
C ALA A 15 37.94 -2.23 -2.73
N GLY A 16 37.46 -2.58 -3.92
CA GLY A 16 38.26 -2.57 -5.14
C GLY A 16 38.56 -1.13 -5.59
N PRO A 17 39.65 -0.88 -6.33
CA PRO A 17 40.03 0.45 -6.77
C PRO A 17 39.37 0.74 -8.12
N ASP A 18 38.28 1.52 -8.14
CA ASP A 18 37.82 2.31 -9.31
C ASP A 18 36.57 3.14 -8.96
N GLY A 19 36.73 4.47 -8.86
CA GLY A 19 35.65 5.47 -8.72
C GLY A 19 34.78 5.35 -7.45
N PRO A 20 33.86 6.32 -7.18
CA PRO A 20 32.80 6.10 -6.21
C PRO A 20 31.79 5.13 -6.83
N GLY A 21 32.15 3.85 -6.87
CA GLY A 21 31.27 2.78 -7.33
C GLY A 21 30.01 2.73 -6.46
N VAL A 22 28.86 2.42 -7.08
CA VAL A 22 27.61 2.22 -6.34
C VAL A 22 27.83 1.08 -5.34
N PRO A 23 27.55 1.26 -4.04
CA PRO A 23 27.85 0.25 -3.04
C PRO A 23 27.10 -1.04 -3.36
N THR A 24 27.80 -2.18 -3.32
CA THR A 24 27.23 -3.51 -3.57
C THR A 24 27.49 -4.47 -2.41
N ARG A 25 26.58 -5.42 -2.20
CA ARG A 25 26.73 -6.57 -1.27
C ARG A 25 26.46 -7.87 -2.01
N ILE A 26 27.23 -8.91 -1.73
CA ILE A 26 27.02 -10.23 -2.33
C ILE A 26 26.02 -11.01 -1.49
N HIS A 27 24.90 -11.42 -2.09
CA HIS A 27 23.93 -12.35 -1.50
C HIS A 27 23.70 -13.52 -2.46
N ASP A 28 23.85 -14.75 -1.98
CA ASP A 28 23.75 -15.99 -2.79
C ASP A 28 24.59 -15.99 -4.07
N GLY A 29 25.78 -15.38 -4.02
CA GLY A 29 26.68 -15.25 -5.17
C GLY A 29 26.26 -14.21 -6.21
N ILE A 30 25.20 -13.44 -5.94
CA ILE A 30 24.70 -12.37 -6.82
C ILE A 30 25.00 -11.01 -6.17
N PRO A 31 25.68 -10.09 -6.86
CA PRO A 31 25.86 -8.73 -6.36
C PRO A 31 24.50 -8.01 -6.31
N HIS A 32 24.21 -7.39 -5.17
CA HIS A 32 23.05 -6.54 -4.93
C HIS A 32 23.51 -5.10 -4.75
N LEU A 33 22.85 -4.16 -5.42
CA LEU A 33 23.02 -2.73 -5.14
C LEU A 33 22.50 -2.43 -3.73
N VAL A 34 23.25 -1.64 -2.96
CA VAL A 34 22.87 -1.18 -1.63
C VAL A 34 22.23 0.20 -1.75
N GLU A 35 20.90 0.25 -1.72
CA GLU A 35 20.14 1.46 -2.02
C GLU A 35 18.81 1.47 -1.26
N ASP A 36 18.50 2.58 -0.60
CA ASP A 36 17.17 2.81 -0.01
C ASP A 36 16.26 3.41 -1.10
N ALA A 37 15.67 2.53 -1.90
CA ALA A 37 14.69 2.87 -2.92
C ALA A 37 13.41 2.10 -2.66
N THR A 38 12.26 2.69 -2.97
CA THR A 38 10.98 1.96 -3.01
C THR A 38 10.94 0.95 -4.16
N PRO A 39 10.02 -0.04 -4.14
CA PRO A 39 9.79 -0.92 -5.27
C PRO A 39 9.57 -0.22 -6.62
N ASP A 40 8.87 0.91 -6.62
CA ASP A 40 8.55 1.68 -7.83
C ASP A 40 9.77 2.46 -8.35
N GLU A 41 10.53 3.08 -7.45
CA GLU A 41 11.79 3.76 -7.77
C GLU A 41 12.83 2.77 -8.31
N ALA A 42 12.97 1.59 -7.68
CA ALA A 42 13.87 0.54 -8.15
C ALA A 42 13.50 0.06 -9.56
N GLN A 43 12.22 -0.16 -9.83
CA GLN A 43 11.74 -0.53 -11.17
C GLN A 43 12.01 0.60 -12.19
N THR A 44 11.73 1.85 -11.82
CA THR A 44 11.93 3.02 -12.69
C THR A 44 13.41 3.21 -13.03
N ALA A 45 14.29 3.09 -12.03
CA ALA A 45 15.73 3.17 -12.23
C ALA A 45 16.24 2.08 -13.19
N ASP A 46 15.72 0.85 -13.08
CA ASP A 46 16.07 -0.24 -14.00
C ASP A 46 15.53 -0.03 -15.41
N LEU A 47 14.32 0.52 -15.55
CA LEU A 47 13.73 0.85 -16.84
C LEU A 47 14.59 1.87 -17.58
N LEU A 48 15.00 2.94 -16.89
CA LEU A 48 15.83 4.01 -17.45
C LEU A 48 17.22 3.49 -17.81
N ALA A 49 17.87 2.73 -16.91
CA ALA A 49 19.20 2.17 -17.17
C ALA A 49 19.20 1.18 -18.35
N LEU A 50 18.19 0.32 -18.48
CA LEU A 50 18.08 -0.58 -19.63
C LEU A 50 17.90 0.18 -20.93
N ALA A 51 17.10 1.25 -20.92
CA ALA A 51 16.91 2.08 -22.10
C ALA A 51 18.23 2.75 -22.50
N ASP A 52 18.99 3.30 -21.55
CA ASP A 52 20.29 3.93 -21.81
C ASP A 52 21.31 2.95 -22.37
N ILE A 53 21.36 1.71 -21.85
CA ILE A 53 22.25 0.66 -22.37
C ILE A 53 21.90 0.34 -23.84
N LEU A 54 20.62 0.17 -24.15
CA LEU A 54 20.16 -0.16 -25.50
C LEU A 54 20.40 1.00 -26.47
N GLU A 55 20.05 2.22 -26.09
CA GLU A 55 20.25 3.43 -26.90
C GLU A 55 21.74 3.76 -27.10
N GLY A 56 22.58 3.55 -26.07
CA GLY A 56 24.04 3.70 -26.17
C GLY A 56 24.67 2.72 -27.18
N ALA A 57 24.05 1.56 -27.39
CA ALA A 57 24.39 0.66 -28.47
C ALA A 57 23.79 1.05 -29.82
N GLY A 58 23.10 2.20 -29.92
CA GLY A 58 22.42 2.75 -31.09
C GLY A 58 21.06 2.11 -31.39
N LEU A 59 20.50 1.34 -30.46
CA LEU A 59 19.19 0.71 -30.63
C LEU A 59 18.08 1.73 -30.38
N GLN A 60 16.85 1.36 -30.74
CA GLN A 60 15.67 2.21 -30.60
C GLN A 60 14.59 1.45 -29.81
N PRO A 61 14.74 1.33 -28.48
CA PRO A 61 13.77 0.60 -27.66
C PRO A 61 12.40 1.30 -27.71
N ILE A 62 11.35 0.51 -27.81
CA ILE A 62 9.96 0.96 -27.80
C ILE A 62 9.37 0.67 -26.43
N LEU A 63 8.88 1.68 -25.74
CA LEU A 63 8.17 1.50 -24.47
C LEU A 63 6.77 0.97 -24.75
N VAL A 64 6.44 -0.17 -24.14
CA VAL A 64 5.10 -0.78 -24.21
C VAL A 64 4.55 -1.06 -22.81
N ARG A 65 3.22 -0.94 -22.67
CA ARG A 65 2.50 -1.21 -21.42
C ARG A 65 2.02 -2.66 -21.41
N ARG A 66 2.41 -3.44 -20.40
CA ARG A 66 1.87 -4.80 -20.20
C ARG A 66 0.41 -4.73 -19.77
N THR A 67 -0.35 -5.81 -19.96
CA THR A 67 -1.73 -5.92 -19.44
C THR A 67 -1.81 -5.71 -17.92
N SER A 68 -0.72 -5.96 -17.18
CA SER A 68 -0.60 -5.69 -15.75
C SER A 68 -0.32 -4.21 -15.42
N GLY A 69 -0.36 -3.29 -16.38
CA GLY A 69 0.02 -1.87 -16.24
C GLY A 69 1.53 -1.58 -16.24
N ARG A 70 2.36 -2.57 -15.87
CA ARG A 70 3.82 -2.42 -15.77
C ARG A 70 4.52 -2.21 -17.12
N PRO A 71 5.66 -1.50 -17.16
CA PRO A 71 6.39 -1.22 -18.38
C PRO A 71 7.14 -2.45 -18.92
N ALA A 72 7.41 -2.41 -20.22
CA ALA A 72 8.31 -3.31 -20.93
C ALA A 72 9.00 -2.55 -22.08
N LEU A 73 10.18 -3.01 -22.48
CA LEU A 73 10.92 -2.50 -23.63
C LEU A 73 10.87 -3.52 -24.76
N ALA A 74 10.34 -3.12 -25.91
CA ALA A 74 10.37 -3.89 -27.14
C ALA A 74 11.55 -3.46 -28.01
N VAL A 75 12.28 -4.42 -28.56
CA VAL A 75 13.42 -4.22 -29.46
C VAL A 75 13.22 -5.10 -30.69
N ASP A 76 13.71 -4.69 -31.86
CA ASP A 76 13.70 -5.54 -33.05
C ASP A 76 14.50 -6.83 -32.78
N ALA A 77 13.91 -7.98 -33.10
CA ALA A 77 14.54 -9.28 -33.00
C ALA A 77 15.77 -9.43 -33.92
N ALA A 78 15.84 -8.68 -35.03
CA ALA A 78 17.03 -8.63 -35.87
C ALA A 78 18.24 -8.03 -35.12
N GLU A 79 17.99 -7.11 -34.19
CA GLU A 79 19.00 -6.46 -33.36
C GLU A 79 19.34 -7.24 -32.08
N LYS A 80 18.76 -8.43 -31.90
CA LYS A 80 18.98 -9.27 -30.71
C LYS A 80 20.48 -9.47 -30.40
N PRO A 81 21.37 -9.82 -31.35
CA PRO A 81 22.79 -10.01 -31.04
C PRO A 81 23.45 -8.75 -30.47
N ARG A 82 23.10 -7.58 -31.02
CA ARG A 82 23.64 -6.28 -30.59
C ARG A 82 23.11 -5.86 -29.23
N ALA A 83 21.82 -6.08 -28.97
CA ALA A 83 21.21 -5.85 -27.67
C ALA A 83 21.84 -6.73 -26.58
N LEU A 84 22.04 -8.02 -26.86
CA LEU A 84 22.68 -8.93 -25.91
C LEU A 84 24.15 -8.56 -25.66
N ALA A 85 24.88 -8.13 -26.68
CA ALA A 85 26.26 -7.66 -26.53
C ALA A 85 26.34 -6.40 -25.66
N ALA A 86 25.44 -5.44 -25.85
CA ALA A 86 25.36 -4.23 -25.03
C ALA A 86 25.06 -4.55 -23.56
N LEU A 87 24.06 -5.41 -23.32
CA LEU A 87 23.69 -5.88 -21.98
C LEU A 87 24.82 -6.68 -21.30
N ALA A 88 25.60 -7.44 -22.07
CA ALA A 88 26.75 -8.19 -21.55
C ALA A 88 27.95 -7.29 -21.23
N ALA A 89 28.09 -6.16 -21.92
CA ALA A 89 29.20 -5.23 -21.75
C ALA A 89 28.99 -4.26 -20.58
N ASP A 90 27.75 -4.07 -20.13
CA ASP A 90 27.44 -3.27 -18.94
C ASP A 90 27.99 -3.96 -17.68
N SER A 91 28.70 -3.20 -16.85
CA SER A 91 29.30 -3.69 -15.61
C SER A 91 28.34 -3.71 -14.42
N GLY A 92 27.09 -3.27 -14.62
CA GLY A 92 26.07 -3.28 -13.58
C GLY A 92 25.72 -4.70 -13.12
N PRO A 93 25.23 -4.86 -11.87
CA PRO A 93 24.87 -6.16 -11.31
C PRO A 93 23.54 -6.63 -11.87
N TRP A 94 23.46 -6.88 -13.18
CA TRP A 94 22.22 -7.32 -13.80
C TRP A 94 21.94 -8.79 -13.51
N ALA A 95 20.69 -9.07 -13.20
CA ALA A 95 20.13 -10.41 -13.13
C ALA A 95 18.94 -10.52 -14.08
N ALA A 96 18.65 -11.76 -14.48
CA ALA A 96 17.53 -12.06 -15.35
C ALA A 96 16.70 -13.22 -14.82
N ALA A 97 15.40 -13.18 -15.11
CA ALA A 97 14.48 -14.28 -14.86
C ALA A 97 13.55 -14.50 -16.07
N GLN A 98 13.11 -15.75 -16.26
CA GLN A 98 12.18 -16.09 -17.35
C GLN A 98 10.78 -15.50 -17.17
N LYS A 99 10.41 -15.15 -15.94
CA LYS A 99 9.12 -14.55 -15.57
C LYS A 99 9.29 -13.73 -14.30
N SER A 100 8.31 -12.87 -14.03
CA SER A 100 8.23 -12.11 -12.78
C SER A 100 8.17 -13.08 -11.58
N GLY A 101 8.97 -12.83 -10.55
CA GLY A 101 9.15 -13.72 -9.39
C GLY A 101 9.79 -15.08 -9.73
N GLY A 102 10.41 -15.21 -10.89
CA GLY A 102 11.15 -16.43 -11.27
C GLY A 102 12.54 -16.48 -10.65
N VAL A 103 13.19 -17.65 -10.75
CA VAL A 103 14.59 -17.82 -10.34
C VAL A 103 15.47 -16.88 -11.16
N ALA A 104 16.23 -16.05 -10.44
CA ALA A 104 17.14 -15.09 -11.02
C ALA A 104 18.50 -15.75 -11.31
N VAL A 105 19.09 -15.39 -12.45
CA VAL A 105 20.46 -15.76 -12.82
C VAL A 105 21.25 -14.50 -13.13
N PRO A 106 22.52 -14.38 -12.69
CA PRO A 106 23.38 -13.27 -13.10
C PRO A 106 23.49 -13.20 -14.62
N LEU A 107 23.36 -12.00 -15.18
CA LEU A 107 23.46 -11.81 -16.62
C LEU A 107 24.85 -12.17 -17.16
N ALA A 108 25.88 -11.96 -16.32
CA ALA A 108 27.27 -12.36 -16.58
C ALA A 108 27.46 -13.88 -16.79
N SER A 109 26.53 -14.72 -16.31
CA SER A 109 26.58 -16.17 -16.54
C SER A 109 26.09 -16.59 -17.94
N GLY A 110 25.56 -15.65 -18.72
CA GLY A 110 25.18 -15.88 -20.12
C GLY A 110 23.84 -15.25 -20.48
N VAL A 111 23.89 -14.05 -21.08
CA VAL A 111 22.73 -13.22 -21.43
C VAL A 111 21.73 -13.94 -22.33
N ASP A 112 22.18 -14.71 -23.32
CA ASP A 112 21.27 -15.38 -24.26
C ASP A 112 20.39 -16.44 -23.56
N SER A 113 20.94 -17.16 -22.58
CA SER A 113 20.20 -18.21 -21.86
C SER A 113 19.09 -17.66 -20.97
N ALA A 114 19.14 -16.36 -20.63
CA ALA A 114 18.09 -15.67 -19.89
C ALA A 114 16.80 -15.45 -20.71
N PHE A 115 16.91 -15.33 -22.03
CA PHE A 115 15.77 -15.05 -22.90
C PHE A 115 15.08 -16.34 -23.35
N ARG A 116 13.80 -16.48 -22.98
CA ARG A 116 12.97 -17.60 -23.44
C ARG A 116 11.90 -17.10 -24.39
N LYS A 117 11.88 -17.62 -25.62
CA LYS A 117 10.98 -17.16 -26.70
C LYS A 117 11.06 -15.64 -26.92
N GLY A 118 12.28 -15.09 -26.85
CA GLY A 118 12.52 -13.66 -27.06
C GLY A 118 12.10 -12.75 -25.89
N VAL A 119 11.86 -13.29 -24.69
CA VAL A 119 11.44 -12.50 -23.52
C VAL A 119 12.32 -12.83 -22.32
N ALA A 120 12.72 -11.80 -21.58
CA ALA A 120 13.30 -11.91 -20.24
C ALA A 120 12.78 -10.79 -19.34
N VAL A 121 12.83 -11.01 -18.02
CA VAL A 121 12.69 -9.95 -17.02
C VAL A 121 14.08 -9.64 -16.50
N LEU A 122 14.55 -8.42 -16.74
CA LEU A 122 15.85 -7.91 -16.31
C LEU A 122 15.66 -6.96 -15.13
N PHE A 123 16.58 -7.02 -14.17
CA PHE A 123 16.60 -6.16 -13.01
C PHE A 123 17.99 -6.12 -12.41
N ARG A 124 18.27 -5.09 -11.63
CA ARG A 124 19.45 -5.06 -10.74
C ARG A 124 18.98 -5.49 -9.36
N PRO A 125 19.43 -6.65 -8.83
CA PRO A 125 19.13 -7.04 -7.46
C PRO A 125 19.53 -5.91 -6.51
N ARG A 126 18.64 -5.60 -5.58
CA ARG A 126 18.82 -4.51 -4.62
C ARG A 126 18.58 -5.01 -3.23
N VAL A 127 19.30 -4.42 -2.29
CA VAL A 127 19.07 -4.58 -0.86
C VAL A 127 19.11 -3.19 -0.23
N VAL A 128 18.14 -2.90 0.64
CA VAL A 128 18.17 -1.65 1.41
C VAL A 128 19.37 -1.64 2.36
N ARG A 129 19.81 -0.46 2.81
CA ARG A 129 21.02 -0.33 3.66
C ARG A 129 20.93 -1.16 4.94
N SER A 130 19.73 -1.23 5.51
CA SER A 130 19.45 -2.03 6.72
C SER A 130 19.57 -3.55 6.50
N GLY A 131 19.59 -4.03 5.26
CA GLY A 131 19.68 -5.46 4.93
C GLY A 131 18.37 -6.25 5.10
N THR A 132 17.26 -5.57 5.43
CA THR A 132 15.99 -6.21 5.82
C THR A 132 14.99 -6.42 4.67
N LEU A 133 15.24 -5.78 3.53
CA LEU A 133 14.40 -5.83 2.34
C LEU A 133 15.28 -5.92 1.09
N SER A 134 14.94 -6.83 0.20
CA SER A 134 15.57 -6.98 -1.11
C SER A 134 14.53 -7.02 -2.23
N TYR A 135 14.95 -6.62 -3.42
CA TYR A 135 14.10 -6.61 -4.62
C TYR A 135 14.61 -7.62 -5.64
N GLY A 136 13.71 -8.49 -6.09
CA GLY A 136 13.97 -9.53 -7.08
C GLY A 136 13.27 -9.29 -8.42
N ALA A 137 13.11 -10.39 -9.17
CA ALA A 137 12.49 -10.40 -10.50
C ALA A 137 11.02 -9.95 -10.51
N GLU A 138 10.35 -9.95 -9.36
CA GLU A 138 9.03 -9.39 -9.17
C GLU A 138 9.00 -7.88 -9.44
N HIS A 139 10.12 -7.15 -9.28
CA HIS A 139 10.22 -5.71 -9.57
C HIS A 139 10.88 -5.39 -10.93
N GLY A 140 11.40 -6.40 -11.63
CA GLY A 140 12.11 -6.20 -12.90
C GLY A 140 11.31 -5.69 -14.10
N VAL A 141 12.04 -5.23 -15.10
CA VAL A 141 11.55 -4.72 -16.38
C VAL A 141 11.60 -5.82 -17.41
N ARG A 142 10.52 -5.97 -18.18
CA ARG A 142 10.50 -6.96 -19.25
C ARG A 142 11.16 -6.40 -20.50
N VAL A 143 12.07 -7.16 -21.10
CA VAL A 143 12.61 -6.90 -22.44
C VAL A 143 12.06 -7.95 -23.40
N GLU A 144 11.55 -7.49 -24.55
CA GLU A 144 10.89 -8.30 -25.57
C GLU A 144 11.54 -8.08 -26.95
N PHE A 145 11.88 -9.16 -27.64
CA PHE A 145 12.35 -9.12 -29.04
C PHE A 145 11.19 -9.36 -30.00
N TRP A 146 10.81 -8.34 -30.76
CA TRP A 146 9.71 -8.34 -31.73
C TRP A 146 10.26 -8.58 -33.13
N ARG A 147 9.68 -9.53 -33.88
CA ARG A 147 10.12 -9.79 -35.25
C ARG A 147 9.32 -8.95 -36.23
N TRP A 148 10.02 -8.20 -37.07
CA TRP A 148 9.45 -7.39 -38.14
C TRP A 148 9.67 -8.11 -39.48
N GLU A 149 8.60 -8.28 -40.24
CA GLU A 149 8.57 -8.78 -41.62
C GLU A 149 7.93 -7.71 -42.51
N ASP A 150 7.99 -7.84 -43.83
CA ASP A 150 7.60 -6.79 -44.79
C ASP A 150 6.21 -6.16 -44.54
N SER A 151 5.25 -6.97 -44.09
CA SER A 151 3.86 -6.54 -43.84
C SER A 151 3.33 -6.92 -42.46
N THR A 152 4.10 -7.67 -41.66
CA THR A 152 3.63 -8.26 -40.41
C THR A 152 4.65 -8.08 -39.30
N VAL A 153 4.16 -7.78 -38.10
CA VAL A 153 4.95 -7.73 -36.86
C VAL A 153 4.50 -8.82 -35.91
N HIS A 154 5.48 -9.54 -35.36
CA HIS A 154 5.28 -10.63 -34.41
C HIS A 154 5.83 -10.24 -33.03
N ALA A 155 4.91 -9.89 -32.12
CA ALA A 155 5.22 -9.70 -30.71
C ALA A 155 5.22 -11.05 -29.98
N PRO A 156 6.16 -11.28 -29.05
CA PRO A 156 6.24 -12.55 -28.34
C PRO A 156 5.03 -12.79 -27.43
N ARG A 157 4.33 -11.73 -27.02
CA ARG A 157 3.12 -11.76 -26.17
C ARG A 157 2.18 -10.61 -26.50
N PRO A 158 0.86 -10.74 -26.23
CA PRO A 158 -0.05 -9.60 -26.19
C PRO A 158 0.30 -8.69 -25.01
N ASN A 159 0.00 -7.41 -25.14
CA ASN A 159 0.18 -6.42 -24.08
C ASN A 159 -1.11 -5.60 -23.90
N ALA A 160 -1.05 -4.39 -23.34
CA ALA A 160 -2.24 -3.58 -23.12
C ALA A 160 -2.95 -3.13 -24.41
N LEU A 161 -2.22 -3.04 -25.52
CA LEU A 161 -2.74 -2.61 -26.82
C LEU A 161 -2.61 -3.72 -27.88
N THR A 162 -1.42 -4.31 -28.00
CA THR A 162 -1.07 -5.14 -29.15
C THR A 162 -1.34 -6.63 -28.92
N ARG A 163 -1.57 -7.35 -30.03
CA ARG A 163 -1.72 -8.82 -30.07
C ARG A 163 -0.42 -9.51 -30.50
N HIS A 164 -0.42 -10.83 -30.66
CA HIS A 164 0.78 -11.56 -31.10
C HIS A 164 1.24 -11.22 -32.53
N ARG A 165 0.30 -11.01 -33.45
CA ARG A 165 0.56 -10.78 -34.88
C ARG A 165 -0.27 -9.60 -35.36
N MET A 166 0.35 -8.57 -35.91
CA MET A 166 -0.35 -7.37 -36.42
C MET A 166 0.26 -6.94 -37.75
N ALA A 167 -0.47 -6.14 -38.53
CA ALA A 167 0.12 -5.55 -39.74
C ALA A 167 1.13 -4.47 -39.32
N VAL A 168 2.18 -4.26 -40.12
CA VAL A 168 3.12 -3.15 -39.88
C VAL A 168 2.38 -1.81 -39.95
N ASP A 169 1.46 -1.67 -40.91
CA ASP A 169 0.67 -0.45 -41.13
C ASP A 169 -0.28 -0.11 -39.96
N ASP A 170 -0.60 -1.09 -39.10
CA ASP A 170 -1.43 -0.87 -37.90
C ASP A 170 -0.63 -0.21 -36.76
N LEU A 171 0.71 -0.23 -36.82
CA LEU A 171 1.60 0.27 -35.77
C LEU A 171 2.15 1.66 -36.11
N VAL A 172 1.34 2.68 -35.83
CA VAL A 172 1.75 4.07 -35.98
C VAL A 172 2.67 4.47 -34.82
N ALA A 173 3.94 4.74 -35.14
CA ALA A 173 4.93 5.16 -34.15
C ALA A 173 4.66 6.58 -33.67
N THR A 174 4.79 6.80 -32.36
CA THR A 174 4.65 8.11 -31.70
C THR A 174 5.60 8.21 -30.51
N SER A 175 5.51 9.29 -29.73
CA SER A 175 6.26 9.49 -28.50
C SER A 175 5.36 9.76 -27.29
N VAL A 176 5.82 9.42 -26.09
CA VAL A 176 5.13 9.70 -24.82
C VAL A 176 6.10 10.12 -23.72
N GLU A 177 5.72 11.09 -22.89
CA GLU A 177 6.46 11.47 -21.67
C GLU A 177 6.10 10.53 -20.52
N ARG A 178 7.06 9.75 -20.01
CA ARG A 178 6.90 8.87 -18.85
C ARG A 178 8.21 8.76 -18.08
N HIS A 179 8.14 8.64 -16.76
CA HIS A 179 9.33 8.46 -15.91
C HIS A 179 10.43 9.52 -16.15
N GLY A 180 10.04 10.77 -16.47
CA GLY A 180 10.98 11.86 -16.74
C GLY A 180 11.72 11.77 -18.08
N ARG A 181 11.24 10.97 -19.03
CA ARG A 181 11.84 10.74 -20.36
C ARG A 181 10.78 10.72 -21.47
N THR A 182 11.16 11.20 -22.65
CA THR A 182 10.44 10.96 -23.90
C THR A 182 10.72 9.56 -24.44
N TRP A 183 9.70 8.72 -24.57
CA TRP A 183 9.81 7.35 -25.07
C TRP A 183 9.22 7.21 -26.45
N ARG A 184 9.87 6.42 -27.32
CA ARG A 184 9.22 5.89 -28.52
C ARG A 184 8.15 4.87 -28.12
N THR A 185 6.97 4.96 -28.71
CA THR A 185 5.85 4.05 -28.48
C THR A 185 4.93 3.98 -29.70
N PHE A 186 3.74 3.42 -29.56
CA PHE A 186 2.70 3.40 -30.60
C PHE A 186 1.49 4.22 -30.15
N GLU A 187 0.78 4.81 -31.12
CA GLU A 187 -0.52 5.45 -30.86
C GLU A 187 -1.47 4.48 -30.13
N GLY A 188 -2.19 4.96 -29.12
CA GLY A 188 -3.07 4.12 -28.30
C GLY A 188 -2.40 3.35 -27.16
N MET A 189 -1.07 3.21 -27.11
CA MET A 189 -0.40 2.31 -26.14
C MET A 189 -0.65 2.72 -24.67
N PHE A 190 -0.69 4.03 -24.43
CA PHE A 190 -0.83 4.63 -23.12
C PHE A 190 -2.12 5.43 -22.96
N ASP A 191 -3.05 5.30 -23.91
CA ASP A 191 -4.38 5.87 -23.79
C ASP A 191 -5.14 5.15 -22.68
N ALA A 192 -6.00 5.88 -21.99
CA ALA A 192 -6.85 5.32 -20.95
C ALA A 192 -7.84 4.32 -21.58
N GLY A 193 -7.74 3.06 -21.17
CA GLY A 193 -8.68 2.01 -21.54
C GLY A 193 -9.79 1.84 -20.50
N PRO A 194 -10.82 1.05 -20.82
CA PRO A 194 -11.96 0.81 -19.90
C PRO A 194 -11.58 0.11 -18.59
N GLN A 195 -10.37 -0.44 -18.50
CA GLN A 195 -9.80 -1.08 -17.30
C GLN A 195 -8.97 -0.13 -16.43
N ASP A 196 -8.64 1.07 -16.94
CA ASP A 196 -7.79 2.03 -16.23
C ASP A 196 -8.61 2.84 -15.23
N ILE A 197 -7.98 3.22 -14.12
CA ILE A 197 -8.53 4.16 -13.14
C ILE A 197 -7.79 5.48 -13.37
N ASP A 198 -8.51 6.49 -13.85
CA ASP A 198 -7.98 7.78 -14.28
C ASP A 198 -8.39 8.94 -13.36
N PHE A 199 -9.21 8.67 -12.34
CA PHE A 199 -9.57 9.63 -11.31
C PHE A 199 -8.54 9.68 -10.18
N GLU A 200 -8.48 10.83 -9.53
CA GLU A 200 -7.61 11.06 -8.37
C GLU A 200 -8.12 10.29 -7.14
N ILE A 201 -7.18 9.70 -6.39
CA ILE A 201 -7.49 9.01 -5.13
C ILE A 201 -6.60 9.57 -4.02
N ASP A 202 -7.22 10.11 -2.97
CA ASP A 202 -6.53 10.54 -1.76
C ASP A 202 -6.56 9.46 -0.67
N MET A 203 -5.81 9.65 0.40
CA MET A 203 -5.84 8.79 1.58
C MET A 203 -6.03 9.63 2.83
N VAL A 204 -6.87 9.15 3.76
CA VAL A 204 -7.16 9.79 5.03
C VAL A 204 -6.77 8.84 6.16
N PHE A 205 -5.92 9.32 7.07
CA PHE A 205 -5.63 8.67 8.33
C PHE A 205 -6.35 9.38 9.46
N SER A 206 -7.10 8.65 10.29
CA SER A 206 -7.46 9.15 11.62
C SER A 206 -6.37 8.76 12.60
N TRP A 207 -5.83 9.73 13.33
CA TRP A 207 -4.73 9.50 14.26
C TRP A 207 -4.86 10.36 15.52
N VAL A 208 -4.37 9.85 16.63
CA VAL A 208 -4.25 10.60 17.88
C VAL A 208 -2.95 10.22 18.58
N ASP A 209 -2.26 11.20 19.16
CA ASP A 209 -1.13 10.94 20.04
C ASP A 209 -1.62 10.38 21.39
N GLY A 210 -1.66 9.06 21.49
CA GLY A 210 -2.03 8.35 22.72
C GLY A 210 -1.08 8.60 23.89
N SER A 211 0.15 9.05 23.63
CA SER A 211 1.19 9.33 24.62
C SER A 211 1.07 10.73 25.25
N SER A 212 0.26 11.61 24.65
CA SER A 212 0.06 12.96 25.15
C SER A 212 -0.59 12.96 26.54
N ASN A 213 0.16 13.49 27.52
CA ASN A 213 -0.33 13.72 28.87
C ASN A 213 -1.60 14.58 28.91
N GLU A 214 -1.75 15.50 27.96
CA GLU A 214 -2.93 16.36 27.83
C GLU A 214 -4.14 15.56 27.37
N PHE A 215 -3.99 14.74 26.32
CA PHE A 215 -5.04 13.85 25.82
C PHE A 215 -5.49 12.86 26.91
N GLN A 216 -4.54 12.24 27.62
CA GLN A 216 -4.84 11.31 28.71
C GLN A 216 -5.57 11.99 29.88
N ARG A 217 -5.17 13.22 30.25
CA ARG A 217 -5.83 13.98 31.31
C ARG A 217 -7.23 14.41 30.93
N GLU A 218 -7.43 14.96 29.73
CA GLU A 218 -8.74 15.39 29.25
C GLU A 218 -9.69 14.21 29.10
N ARG A 219 -9.19 13.09 28.56
CA ARG A 219 -9.93 11.83 28.50
C ARG A 219 -10.31 11.32 29.90
N ALA A 220 -9.36 11.21 30.82
CA ALA A 220 -9.60 10.69 32.17
C ALA A 220 -10.59 11.55 32.99
N LYS A 221 -10.47 12.89 32.92
CA LYS A 221 -11.43 13.81 33.56
C LYS A 221 -12.86 13.58 33.07
N ARG A 222 -13.02 13.29 31.78
CA ARG A 222 -14.33 13.12 31.12
C ARG A 222 -14.87 11.70 31.23
N MET A 223 -14.00 10.69 31.33
CA MET A 223 -14.37 9.28 31.55
C MET A 223 -15.03 9.03 32.91
N ASN A 224 -14.68 9.79 33.96
CA ASN A 224 -15.32 9.69 35.28
C ASN A 224 -16.82 10.01 35.28
N ALA A 225 -17.35 10.59 34.20
CA ALA A 225 -18.77 10.94 34.04
C ALA A 225 -19.54 10.00 33.09
N TYR A 226 -18.91 8.97 32.50
CA TYR A 226 -19.50 8.14 31.45
C TYR A 226 -19.37 6.63 31.73
N VAL A 227 -20.43 5.87 31.41
CA VAL A 227 -20.36 4.40 31.35
C VAL A 227 -19.67 4.00 30.05
N VAL A 228 -18.42 3.57 30.15
CA VAL A 228 -17.64 3.06 29.01
C VAL A 228 -17.87 1.56 28.81
N GLY A 229 -17.97 1.14 27.55
CA GLY A 229 -18.07 -0.26 27.18
C GLY A 229 -16.76 -1.02 27.45
N GLU A 230 -16.85 -2.35 27.44
CA GLU A 230 -15.70 -3.24 27.63
C GLU A 230 -14.54 -2.93 26.66
N GLY A 231 -13.32 -2.85 27.19
CA GLY A 231 -12.08 -2.69 26.43
C GLY A 231 -11.56 -1.25 26.23
N ASP A 232 -12.35 -0.21 26.54
CA ASP A 232 -11.95 1.19 26.34
C ASP A 232 -11.05 1.76 27.45
N ALA A 233 -10.83 1.07 28.57
CA ALA A 233 -10.10 1.59 29.73
C ALA A 233 -8.59 1.26 29.77
N HIS A 234 -8.05 0.41 28.88
CA HIS A 234 -6.75 -0.24 29.11
C HIS A 234 -5.49 0.55 28.71
N ALA A 235 -4.45 0.41 29.55
CA ALA A 235 -3.14 1.08 29.46
C ALA A 235 -2.35 0.85 28.17
N ALA A 236 -2.53 -0.31 27.52
CA ALA A 236 -1.81 -0.68 26.30
C ALA A 236 -2.11 0.26 25.12
N ARG A 237 -3.29 0.91 25.10
CA ARG A 237 -3.68 1.86 24.05
C ARG A 237 -2.93 3.22 24.07
N TYR A 238 -1.97 3.43 24.99
CA TYR A 238 -1.47 4.78 25.32
C TYR A 238 0.01 5.03 25.00
N ARG A 239 0.75 4.06 24.42
CA ARG A 239 2.14 4.29 23.99
C ARG A 239 2.29 4.08 22.50
N GLN A 240 2.50 5.20 21.80
CA GLN A 240 2.81 5.27 20.37
C GLN A 240 4.18 4.63 20.08
N LEU A 241 4.24 3.71 19.12
CA LEU A 241 5.46 3.12 18.57
C LEU A 241 5.83 3.71 17.20
N ASP A 242 5.40 4.94 16.96
CA ASP A 242 5.45 5.62 15.65
C ASP A 242 4.70 4.87 14.54
N GLU A 243 3.61 4.18 14.86
CA GLU A 243 2.81 3.39 13.91
C GLU A 243 2.39 4.23 12.70
N LEU A 244 1.94 5.48 12.91
CA LEU A 244 1.63 6.44 11.84
C LEU A 244 2.82 6.65 10.88
N ARG A 245 4.06 6.71 11.38
CA ARG A 245 5.26 6.85 10.54
C ARG A 245 5.37 5.68 9.57
N TYR A 246 5.23 4.46 10.09
CA TYR A 246 5.31 3.24 9.28
C TYR A 246 4.09 3.08 8.37
N ALA A 247 2.90 3.51 8.80
CA ALA A 247 1.71 3.53 7.98
C ALA A 247 1.92 4.42 6.75
N LEU A 248 2.46 5.63 6.94
CA LEU A 248 2.84 6.52 5.85
C LEU A 248 3.96 5.94 4.96
N ARG A 249 5.00 5.32 5.53
CA ARG A 249 6.01 4.61 4.73
C ARG A 249 5.39 3.51 3.87
N SER A 250 4.40 2.77 4.39
CA SER A 250 3.70 1.75 3.62
C SER A 250 2.99 2.34 2.40
N VAL A 251 2.40 3.54 2.52
CA VAL A 251 1.81 4.26 1.36
C VAL A 251 2.89 4.62 0.35
N HIS A 252 4.00 5.21 0.81
CA HIS A 252 5.11 5.60 -0.06
C HIS A 252 5.69 4.40 -0.84
N MET A 253 5.89 3.27 -0.16
CA MET A 253 6.49 2.08 -0.76
C MET A 253 5.53 1.29 -1.66
N PHE A 254 4.23 1.24 -1.31
CA PHE A 254 3.33 0.24 -1.87
C PHE A 254 2.05 0.79 -2.51
N ALA A 255 1.73 2.07 -2.32
CA ALA A 255 0.62 2.75 -2.98
C ALA A 255 1.04 4.13 -3.54
N PRO A 256 2.10 4.21 -4.38
CA PRO A 256 2.67 5.49 -4.82
C PRO A 256 1.70 6.35 -5.63
N TRP A 257 0.62 5.74 -6.14
CA TRP A 257 -0.47 6.36 -6.90
C TRP A 257 -1.43 7.22 -6.05
N VAL A 258 -1.40 7.11 -4.72
CA VAL A 258 -2.19 7.98 -3.83
C VAL A 258 -1.80 9.43 -4.06
N ARG A 259 -2.73 10.32 -4.41
CA ARG A 259 -2.41 11.71 -4.75
C ARG A 259 -1.95 12.50 -3.52
N ARG A 260 -2.83 12.68 -2.53
CA ARG A 260 -2.54 13.35 -1.25
C ARG A 260 -2.93 12.48 -0.06
N ILE A 261 -2.26 12.70 1.06
CA ILE A 261 -2.52 12.09 2.35
C ILE A 261 -3.00 13.18 3.31
N PHE A 262 -4.16 12.95 3.92
CA PHE A 262 -4.71 13.79 4.98
C PHE A 262 -4.61 13.06 6.31
N ILE A 263 -4.11 13.73 7.34
CA ILE A 263 -4.03 13.20 8.71
C ILE A 263 -5.05 13.98 9.53
N ALA A 264 -6.22 13.37 9.76
CA ALA A 264 -7.29 13.94 10.57
C ALA A 264 -6.93 13.73 12.06
N THR A 265 -6.50 14.81 12.72
CA THR A 265 -6.04 14.75 14.11
C THR A 265 -6.11 16.11 14.80
N ASP A 266 -6.46 16.09 16.09
CA ASP A 266 -6.32 17.25 16.97
C ASP A 266 -5.01 17.23 17.79
N SER A 267 -4.18 16.19 17.62
CA SER A 267 -2.86 16.12 18.26
C SER A 267 -1.85 17.05 17.57
N PRO A 268 -0.79 17.50 18.28
CA PRO A 268 0.36 18.12 17.61
C PRO A 268 0.92 17.18 16.54
N ALA A 269 1.41 17.75 15.43
CA ALA A 269 2.08 16.95 14.40
C ALA A 269 3.33 16.27 15.01
N PRO A 270 3.59 14.98 14.71
CA PRO A 270 4.78 14.30 15.20
C PRO A 270 6.07 15.02 14.81
N GLN A 271 7.08 15.01 15.69
CA GLN A 271 8.35 15.73 15.44
C GLN A 271 9.08 15.22 14.19
N TRP A 272 8.93 13.94 13.84
CA TRP A 272 9.53 13.35 12.66
C TRP A 272 8.85 13.79 11.35
N LEU A 273 7.64 14.36 11.39
CA LEU A 273 6.90 14.75 10.20
C LEU A 273 7.33 16.15 9.72
N ALA A 274 7.89 16.21 8.52
CA ALA A 274 8.19 17.45 7.81
C ALA A 274 6.95 17.99 7.07
N GLU A 275 6.94 19.29 6.79
CA GLU A 275 5.97 19.87 5.87
C GLU A 275 6.23 19.33 4.46
N HIS A 276 5.18 18.83 3.79
CA HIS A 276 5.32 18.24 2.47
C HIS A 276 4.03 18.44 1.65
N PRO A 277 4.08 18.79 0.35
CA PRO A 277 2.90 19.10 -0.45
C PRO A 277 1.89 17.94 -0.58
N ARG A 278 2.35 16.69 -0.41
CA ARG A 278 1.48 15.49 -0.43
C ARG A 278 0.88 15.13 0.93
N VAL A 279 1.30 15.73 2.04
CA VAL A 279 0.81 15.38 3.39
C VAL A 279 0.21 16.61 4.05
N THR A 280 -1.04 16.52 4.49
CA THR A 280 -1.75 17.63 5.13
C THR A 280 -2.34 17.15 6.45
N VAL A 281 -1.93 17.78 7.55
CA VAL A 281 -2.57 17.60 8.87
C VAL A 281 -3.82 18.47 8.90
N VAL A 282 -4.97 17.89 9.25
CA VAL A 282 -6.27 18.57 9.26
C VAL A 282 -6.90 18.44 10.64
N ARG A 283 -7.28 19.58 11.23
CA ARG A 283 -7.94 19.64 12.54
C ARG A 283 -9.42 19.33 12.43
N SER A 284 -10.01 18.77 13.49
CA SER A 284 -11.45 18.46 13.53
C SER A 284 -12.31 19.69 13.25
N GLU A 285 -11.90 20.88 13.72
CA GLU A 285 -12.60 22.15 13.47
C GLU A 285 -12.73 22.51 11.99
N GLU A 286 -11.85 21.99 11.13
CA GLU A 286 -11.84 22.29 9.69
C GLU A 286 -12.84 21.43 8.90
N PHE A 287 -13.29 20.30 9.45
CA PHE A 287 -14.16 19.36 8.74
C PHE A 287 -15.41 18.90 9.50
N PHE A 288 -15.54 19.20 10.79
CA PHE A 288 -16.79 18.93 11.50
C PHE A 288 -17.90 19.88 11.03
N ALA A 289 -19.08 19.33 10.74
CA ALA A 289 -20.25 20.13 10.36
C ALA A 289 -20.64 21.17 11.43
N ASP A 290 -20.52 20.80 12.70
CA ASP A 290 -20.75 21.66 13.85
C ASP A 290 -19.53 21.66 14.79
N PRO A 291 -18.67 22.67 14.76
CA PRO A 291 -17.53 22.76 15.66
C PRO A 291 -17.91 22.85 17.15
N ALA A 292 -19.16 23.20 17.51
CA ALA A 292 -19.59 23.27 18.91
C ALA A 292 -19.61 21.87 19.58
N VAL A 293 -19.65 20.79 18.79
CA VAL A 293 -19.53 19.43 19.29
C VAL A 293 -18.09 18.94 19.47
N LEU A 294 -17.10 19.83 19.40
CA LEU A 294 -15.67 19.54 19.68
C LEU A 294 -15.26 20.01 21.09
N PRO A 295 -14.19 19.42 21.69
CA PRO A 295 -13.37 18.33 21.18
C PRO A 295 -13.98 16.94 21.42
N THR A 296 -13.71 15.98 20.53
CA THR A 296 -14.20 14.60 20.66
C THR A 296 -13.04 13.61 20.90
N HIS A 297 -13.33 12.51 21.60
CA HIS A 297 -12.45 11.35 21.74
C HIS A 297 -13.09 10.10 21.14
N ASN A 298 -14.12 10.29 20.29
CA ASN A 298 -14.85 9.23 19.63
C ASN A 298 -14.38 9.12 18.18
N SER A 299 -13.74 8.01 17.84
CA SER A 299 -13.32 7.77 16.45
C SER A 299 -14.51 7.73 15.50
N HIS A 300 -15.67 7.18 15.92
CA HIS A 300 -16.87 7.14 15.08
C HIS A 300 -17.36 8.56 14.75
N ALA A 301 -17.23 9.51 15.68
CA ALA A 301 -17.58 10.91 15.44
C ALA A 301 -16.67 11.53 14.37
N VAL A 302 -15.36 11.27 14.44
CA VAL A 302 -14.37 11.75 13.46
C VAL A 302 -14.59 11.09 12.08
N GLU A 303 -14.72 9.76 12.06
CA GLU A 303 -14.96 8.94 10.87
C GLU A 303 -16.23 9.36 10.12
N ALA A 304 -17.28 9.78 10.85
CA ALA A 304 -18.53 10.26 10.28
C ALA A 304 -18.44 11.64 9.58
N GLN A 305 -17.29 12.32 9.66
CA GLN A 305 -17.11 13.67 9.13
C GLN A 305 -16.02 13.77 8.05
N LEU A 306 -15.26 12.70 7.77
CA LEU A 306 -14.07 12.75 6.90
C LEU A 306 -14.34 13.23 5.46
N HIS A 307 -15.54 13.01 4.93
CA HIS A 307 -15.94 13.48 3.59
C HIS A 307 -16.01 15.01 3.45
N ARG A 308 -15.92 15.73 4.57
CA ARG A 308 -15.89 17.20 4.62
C ARG A 308 -14.49 17.79 4.59
N ILE A 309 -13.43 16.97 4.66
CA ILE A 309 -12.05 17.47 4.64
C ILE A 309 -11.85 18.39 3.42
N PRO A 310 -11.43 19.65 3.62
CA PRO A 310 -11.24 20.58 2.52
C PRO A 310 -10.22 20.07 1.49
N GLY A 311 -10.63 20.01 0.22
CA GLY A 311 -9.76 19.63 -0.89
C GLY A 311 -9.52 18.13 -1.06
N ILE A 312 -10.21 17.27 -0.30
CA ILE A 312 -10.21 15.82 -0.54
C ILE A 312 -10.85 15.50 -1.90
N ALA A 313 -10.27 14.52 -2.61
CA ALA A 313 -10.80 13.98 -3.86
C ALA A 313 -12.17 13.29 -3.66
N GLU A 314 -12.91 13.13 -4.75
CA GLU A 314 -14.17 12.37 -4.75
C GLU A 314 -13.95 10.93 -4.28
N HIS A 315 -12.84 10.31 -4.71
CA HIS A 315 -12.46 8.98 -4.30
C HIS A 315 -11.32 9.06 -3.28
N PHE A 316 -11.46 8.36 -2.17
CA PHE A 316 -10.39 8.30 -1.17
C PHE A 316 -10.36 6.98 -0.43
N LEU A 317 -9.21 6.65 0.13
CA LEU A 317 -9.05 5.55 1.08
C LEU A 317 -9.07 6.09 2.51
N TYR A 318 -9.73 5.38 3.41
CA TYR A 318 -9.62 5.59 4.86
C TYR A 318 -8.77 4.49 5.49
N SER A 319 -7.93 4.87 6.45
CA SER A 319 -7.06 3.97 7.21
C SER A 319 -6.86 4.47 8.65
N ASN A 320 -6.63 3.56 9.58
CA ASN A 320 -6.03 3.88 10.89
C ASN A 320 -4.51 3.83 10.80
N ASP A 321 -3.82 4.32 11.83
CA ASP A 321 -2.36 4.29 11.94
C ASP A 321 -1.79 2.88 12.22
N ASP A 322 -2.64 1.95 12.65
CA ASP A 322 -2.32 0.54 12.88
C ASP A 322 -2.57 -0.36 11.64
N MET A 323 -2.91 0.23 10.50
CA MET A 323 -3.17 -0.46 9.22
C MET A 323 -2.09 -0.10 8.19
N PHE A 324 -1.59 -1.11 7.50
CA PHE A 324 -0.45 -0.99 6.59
C PHE A 324 -0.70 -1.70 5.26
N PHE A 325 -0.11 -1.18 4.18
CA PHE A 325 0.08 -1.94 2.95
C PHE A 325 1.25 -2.92 3.13
N GLY A 326 1.07 -4.19 2.75
CA GLY A 326 2.08 -5.25 2.92
C GLY A 326 2.95 -5.49 1.68
N ARG A 327 2.47 -5.10 0.51
CA ARG A 327 3.17 -5.21 -0.78
C ARG A 327 2.55 -4.23 -1.79
N PRO A 328 3.17 -3.98 -2.95
CA PRO A 328 2.60 -3.07 -3.94
C PRO A 328 1.16 -3.42 -4.33
N VAL A 329 0.26 -2.44 -4.23
CA VAL A 329 -1.15 -2.55 -4.58
C VAL A 329 -1.50 -1.59 -5.72
N SER A 330 -2.53 -1.90 -6.50
CA SER A 330 -3.06 -1.00 -7.54
C SER A 330 -4.37 -0.34 -7.09
N PRO A 331 -4.76 0.81 -7.67
CA PRO A 331 -6.08 1.42 -7.46
C PRO A 331 -7.23 0.42 -7.71
N GLY A 332 -7.01 -0.47 -8.68
CA GLY A 332 -7.95 -1.53 -9.05
C GLY A 332 -8.21 -2.55 -7.95
N MET A 333 -7.49 -2.54 -6.83
CA MET A 333 -7.87 -3.30 -5.63
C MET A 333 -9.08 -2.69 -4.90
N PHE A 334 -9.22 -1.37 -4.96
CA PHE A 334 -10.15 -0.57 -4.16
C PHE A 334 -11.31 -0.03 -4.96
N PHE A 335 -11.13 0.20 -6.26
CA PHE A 335 -12.16 0.74 -7.14
C PHE A 335 -12.26 -0.07 -8.42
N THR A 336 -13.41 0.02 -9.07
CA THR A 336 -13.54 -0.27 -10.50
C THR A 336 -13.25 0.99 -11.31
N PRO A 337 -12.97 0.87 -12.63
CA PRO A 337 -12.85 2.02 -13.53
C PRO A 337 -14.06 2.96 -13.51
N GLY A 338 -15.26 2.45 -13.24
CA GLY A 338 -16.48 3.25 -13.10
C GLY A 338 -16.70 3.89 -11.73
N GLY A 339 -15.70 3.90 -10.85
CA GLY A 339 -15.78 4.52 -9.51
C GLY A 339 -16.50 3.68 -8.45
N VAL A 340 -17.02 2.49 -8.80
CA VAL A 340 -17.63 1.56 -7.82
C VAL A 340 -16.56 1.09 -6.83
N THR A 341 -16.82 1.24 -5.53
CA THR A 341 -15.86 0.88 -4.48
C THR A 341 -15.84 -0.63 -4.21
N LYS A 342 -14.73 -1.16 -3.71
CA LYS A 342 -14.54 -2.58 -3.40
C LYS A 342 -14.03 -2.75 -1.98
N PHE A 343 -14.83 -3.36 -1.11
CA PHE A 343 -14.50 -3.53 0.31
C PHE A 343 -14.31 -4.99 0.67
N VAL A 344 -13.46 -5.26 1.67
CA VAL A 344 -13.06 -6.62 2.03
C VAL A 344 -13.92 -7.14 3.18
N GLU A 345 -14.75 -8.14 2.90
CA GLU A 345 -15.59 -8.76 3.94
C GLU A 345 -14.76 -9.66 4.87
N SER A 346 -15.12 -9.67 6.15
CA SER A 346 -14.54 -10.57 7.14
C SER A 346 -15.32 -11.88 7.24
N GLY A 347 -14.61 -12.93 7.67
CA GLY A 347 -15.20 -14.18 8.12
C GLY A 347 -16.06 -14.01 9.38
N VAL A 348 -15.81 -12.94 10.16
CA VAL A 348 -16.47 -12.64 11.44
C VAL A 348 -17.92 -12.21 11.22
N ARG A 349 -18.83 -12.71 12.07
CA ARG A 349 -20.25 -12.38 12.03
C ARG A 349 -20.60 -11.31 13.05
N ILE A 350 -21.52 -10.42 12.66
CA ILE A 350 -22.19 -9.50 13.58
C ILE A 350 -23.09 -10.34 14.51
N GLY A 351 -22.90 -10.22 15.82
CA GLY A 351 -23.67 -11.02 16.77
C GLY A 351 -25.19 -10.77 16.71
N VAL A 352 -25.96 -11.70 17.28
CA VAL A 352 -27.43 -11.61 17.33
C VAL A 352 -27.93 -10.66 18.42
N GLY A 353 -29.10 -10.05 18.22
CA GLY A 353 -29.74 -9.14 19.19
C GLY A 353 -29.39 -7.65 19.03
N PRO A 354 -30.06 -6.77 19.81
CA PRO A 354 -29.92 -5.31 19.72
C PRO A 354 -28.64 -4.83 20.39
N ALA A 355 -28.21 -3.60 20.12
CA ALA A 355 -27.14 -2.90 20.84
C ALA A 355 -27.40 -2.81 22.36
N ARG A 356 -26.34 -2.75 23.17
CA ARG A 356 -26.40 -2.64 24.64
C ARG A 356 -25.24 -1.82 25.20
N PRO A 357 -25.45 -0.97 26.22
CA PRO A 357 -24.40 -0.16 26.83
C PRO A 357 -23.18 -0.95 27.35
N SER A 358 -23.36 -2.21 27.75
CA SER A 358 -22.29 -3.05 28.28
C SER A 358 -21.31 -3.57 27.22
N ARG A 359 -21.63 -3.46 25.93
CA ARG A 359 -20.79 -3.97 24.84
C ARG A 359 -19.82 -2.92 24.35
N SER A 360 -18.78 -3.36 23.64
CA SER A 360 -17.83 -2.46 22.99
C SER A 360 -18.54 -1.54 21.98
N GLY A 361 -17.99 -0.34 21.78
CA GLY A 361 -18.50 0.60 20.79
C GLY A 361 -18.56 0.01 19.37
N HIS A 362 -17.56 -0.81 19.02
CA HIS A 362 -17.50 -1.51 17.72
C HIS A 362 -18.70 -2.46 17.51
N ASP A 363 -18.96 -3.37 18.47
CA ASP A 363 -20.07 -4.33 18.34
C ASP A 363 -21.43 -3.63 18.36
N ASN A 364 -21.56 -2.54 19.14
CA ASN A 364 -22.78 -1.74 19.13
C ASN A 364 -23.01 -1.04 17.78
N ALA A 365 -22.00 -0.37 17.25
CA ALA A 365 -22.12 0.34 15.98
C ALA A 365 -22.47 -0.59 14.83
N ALA A 366 -21.88 -1.79 14.76
CA ALA A 366 -22.24 -2.80 13.77
C ALA A 366 -23.74 -3.19 13.81
N ARG A 367 -24.34 -3.20 15.01
CA ARG A 367 -25.77 -3.52 15.20
C ARG A 367 -26.67 -2.35 14.87
N VAL A 368 -26.28 -1.14 15.26
CA VAL A 368 -26.99 0.09 14.89
C VAL A 368 -27.02 0.20 13.36
N ASN A 369 -25.87 0.06 12.69
CA ASN A 369 -25.77 0.04 11.23
C ASN A 369 -26.70 -1.03 10.61
N ARG A 370 -26.72 -2.24 11.17
CA ARG A 370 -27.59 -3.32 10.70
C ARG A 370 -29.07 -2.98 10.81
N ASP A 371 -29.47 -2.36 11.90
CA ASP A 371 -30.86 -1.98 12.13
C ASP A 371 -31.30 -0.88 11.15
N LEU A 372 -30.46 0.15 10.92
CA LEU A 372 -30.70 1.22 9.95
C LEU A 372 -30.83 0.69 8.52
N LEU A 373 -29.91 -0.17 8.10
CA LEU A 373 -29.93 -0.76 6.76
C LEU A 373 -31.14 -1.70 6.56
N ARG A 374 -31.54 -2.43 7.62
CA ARG A 374 -32.75 -3.25 7.59
C ARG A 374 -33.98 -2.40 7.42
N GLU A 375 -34.11 -1.31 8.17
CA GLU A 375 -35.24 -0.39 8.04
C GLU A 375 -35.31 0.23 6.65
N ARG A 376 -34.18 0.73 6.14
CA ARG A 376 -34.12 1.44 4.86
C ARG A 376 -34.37 0.55 3.64
N PHE A 377 -33.82 -0.67 3.66
CA PHE A 377 -33.77 -1.54 2.47
C PHE A 377 -34.51 -2.87 2.63
N GLY A 378 -35.02 -3.20 3.82
CA GLY A 378 -35.56 -4.53 4.12
C GLY A 378 -34.50 -5.64 4.10
N ARG A 379 -33.21 -5.29 4.20
CA ARG A 379 -32.06 -6.20 4.06
C ARG A 379 -31.15 -6.13 5.28
N VAL A 380 -30.61 -7.27 5.68
CA VAL A 380 -29.78 -7.38 6.89
C VAL A 380 -28.32 -7.66 6.51
N ILE A 381 -27.39 -6.96 7.16
CA ILE A 381 -25.95 -7.25 7.08
C ILE A 381 -25.55 -8.26 8.16
N LEU A 382 -24.63 -9.16 7.84
CA LEU A 382 -24.29 -10.30 8.69
C LEU A 382 -22.83 -10.37 9.10
N ARG A 383 -21.95 -9.68 8.37
CA ARG A 383 -20.50 -9.81 8.51
C ARG A 383 -19.87 -8.49 8.89
N ASP A 384 -18.82 -8.60 9.68
CA ASP A 384 -17.86 -7.53 9.88
C ASP A 384 -16.99 -7.36 8.64
N LEU A 385 -16.17 -6.31 8.61
CA LEU A 385 -15.20 -6.06 7.54
C LEU A 385 -13.78 -6.36 8.01
N GLN A 386 -12.87 -6.59 7.07
CA GLN A 386 -11.45 -6.67 7.42
C GLN A 386 -10.96 -5.31 7.91
N HIS A 387 -10.14 -5.30 8.97
CA HIS A 387 -9.52 -4.10 9.49
C HIS A 387 -8.30 -3.74 8.62
N CYS A 388 -8.56 -3.12 7.48
CA CYS A 388 -7.57 -2.67 6.49
C CYS A 388 -8.02 -1.36 5.83
N ALA A 389 -7.19 -0.78 4.96
CA ALA A 389 -7.58 0.42 4.21
C ALA A 389 -8.86 0.18 3.40
N THR A 390 -9.79 1.13 3.43
CA THR A 390 -11.13 1.00 2.84
C THR A 390 -11.44 2.13 1.86
N PRO A 391 -12.08 1.84 0.70
CA PRO A 391 -12.43 2.86 -0.28
C PRO A 391 -13.77 3.54 -0.02
N HIS A 392 -13.80 4.85 -0.23
CA HIS A 392 -14.95 5.71 -0.06
C HIS A 392 -15.15 6.63 -1.26
N SER A 393 -16.40 6.99 -1.51
CA SER A 393 -16.85 8.07 -2.37
C SER A 393 -17.42 9.16 -1.48
N ARG A 394 -16.94 10.38 -1.69
CA ARG A 394 -17.34 11.55 -0.92
C ARG A 394 -18.83 11.85 -1.12
N ASP A 395 -19.34 11.73 -2.34
CA ASP A 395 -20.75 11.93 -2.65
C ASP A 395 -21.65 10.92 -1.92
N VAL A 396 -21.25 9.64 -1.86
CA VAL A 396 -22.02 8.62 -1.14
C VAL A 396 -22.00 8.87 0.37
N MET A 397 -20.92 9.43 0.93
CA MET A 397 -20.89 9.84 2.34
C MET A 397 -21.79 11.04 2.65
N PHE A 398 -21.86 12.05 1.76
CA PHE A 398 -22.85 13.13 1.90
C PHE A 398 -24.28 12.63 1.75
N GLU A 399 -24.52 11.66 0.87
CA GLU A 399 -25.83 11.03 0.74
C GLU A 399 -26.22 10.27 2.01
N LEU A 400 -25.32 9.46 2.58
CA LEU A 400 -25.55 8.76 3.84
C LEU A 400 -25.96 9.69 4.97
N GLU A 401 -25.27 10.81 5.10
CA GLU A 401 -25.60 11.80 6.12
C GLU A 401 -26.97 12.44 5.93
N ARG A 402 -27.38 12.68 4.68
CA ARG A 402 -28.73 13.18 4.37
C ARG A 402 -29.82 12.14 4.65
N GLU A 403 -29.52 10.87 4.45
CA GLU A 403 -30.47 9.76 4.69
C GLU A 403 -30.59 9.42 6.18
N PHE A 404 -29.52 9.59 6.95
CA PHE A 404 -29.47 9.29 8.39
C PHE A 404 -29.03 10.51 9.23
N PRO A 405 -29.71 11.67 9.11
CA PRO A 405 -29.23 12.92 9.69
C PRO A 405 -29.18 12.89 11.22
N GLU A 406 -30.14 12.21 11.86
CA GLU A 406 -30.20 12.09 13.32
C GLU A 406 -29.05 11.22 13.85
N GLU A 407 -28.72 10.13 13.17
CA GLU A 407 -27.62 9.21 13.52
C GLU A 407 -26.26 9.90 13.40
N PHE A 408 -26.06 10.64 12.30
CA PHE A 408 -24.84 11.41 12.07
C PHE A 408 -24.68 12.51 13.11
N ALA A 409 -25.73 13.31 13.37
CA ALA A 409 -25.68 14.38 14.37
C ALA A 409 -25.42 13.83 15.78
N ARG A 410 -26.11 12.74 16.16
CA ARG A 410 -25.93 12.07 17.46
C ARG A 410 -24.52 11.51 17.62
N THR A 411 -23.99 10.85 16.60
CA THR A 411 -22.64 10.27 16.64
C THR A 411 -21.58 11.36 16.65
N ALA A 412 -21.73 12.41 15.84
CA ALA A 412 -20.82 13.56 15.84
C ALA A 412 -20.78 14.26 17.22
N ALA A 413 -21.92 14.36 17.90
CA ALA A 413 -22.03 14.95 19.23
C ALA A 413 -21.49 14.06 20.37
N ALA A 414 -21.29 12.76 20.12
CA ALA A 414 -20.84 11.82 21.13
C ALA A 414 -19.34 11.99 21.41
N ARG A 415 -19.01 12.38 22.65
CA ARG A 415 -17.62 12.62 23.10
C ARG A 415 -16.78 11.34 23.19
N PHE A 416 -17.43 10.21 23.48
CA PHE A 416 -16.85 8.87 23.53
C PHE A 416 -17.73 7.91 22.75
N ARG A 417 -17.16 6.78 22.35
CA ARG A 417 -17.92 5.72 21.68
C ARG A 417 -19.14 5.34 22.52
N SER A 418 -20.32 5.41 21.91
CA SER A 418 -21.60 5.11 22.56
C SER A 418 -22.26 3.88 21.96
N ALA A 419 -23.22 3.31 22.69
CA ALA A 419 -24.03 2.19 22.19
C ALA A 419 -24.98 2.59 21.05
N SER A 420 -25.09 3.88 20.74
CA SER A 420 -25.99 4.44 19.72
C SER A 420 -25.25 5.02 18.50
N ASP A 421 -23.93 4.89 18.48
CA ASP A 421 -23.09 5.37 17.39
C ASP A 421 -23.32 4.57 16.13
N ILE A 422 -23.14 5.22 14.99
CA ILE A 422 -22.89 4.55 13.71
C ILE A 422 -21.39 4.46 13.47
N SER A 423 -20.95 3.37 12.84
CA SER A 423 -19.59 3.30 12.29
C SER A 423 -19.71 3.53 10.79
N VAL A 424 -19.32 4.72 10.34
CA VAL A 424 -19.54 5.17 8.96
C VAL A 424 -18.54 4.51 8.03
N THR A 425 -17.25 4.69 8.29
CA THR A 425 -16.16 4.18 7.44
C THR A 425 -15.97 2.68 7.60
N ASN A 426 -16.34 2.10 8.75
CA ASN A 426 -16.36 0.65 8.96
C ASN A 426 -17.81 0.14 9.00
N SER A 427 -18.23 -0.57 7.95
CA SER A 427 -19.57 -1.16 7.76
C SER A 427 -20.66 -0.28 7.12
N LEU A 428 -21.12 0.84 7.72
CA LEU A 428 -22.35 1.52 7.24
C LEU A 428 -22.24 1.97 5.78
N TYR A 429 -21.16 2.68 5.45
CA TYR A 429 -20.93 3.15 4.08
C TYR A 429 -20.92 2.01 3.07
N HIS A 430 -20.15 0.97 3.36
CA HIS A 430 -19.90 -0.12 2.42
C HIS A 430 -21.16 -0.88 2.06
N TYR A 431 -21.98 -1.21 3.06
CA TYR A 431 -23.22 -1.93 2.80
C TYR A 431 -24.33 -1.04 2.25
N TYR A 432 -24.39 0.24 2.62
CA TYR A 432 -25.28 1.21 1.98
C TYR A 432 -24.95 1.35 0.49
N ALA A 433 -23.67 1.56 0.17
CA ALA A 433 -23.18 1.64 -1.20
C ALA A 433 -23.46 0.33 -1.96
N ALA A 434 -23.28 -0.84 -1.33
CA ALA A 434 -23.59 -2.12 -1.96
C ALA A 434 -25.09 -2.29 -2.24
N PHE A 435 -25.97 -1.90 -1.30
CA PHE A 435 -27.42 -2.00 -1.47
C PHE A 435 -27.97 -1.02 -2.51
N THR A 436 -27.19 0.01 -2.84
CA THR A 436 -27.50 0.99 -3.89
C THR A 436 -26.69 0.79 -5.18
N GLY A 437 -25.98 -0.33 -5.32
CA GLY A 437 -25.26 -0.71 -6.55
C GLY A 437 -23.93 0.03 -6.79
N ARG A 438 -23.36 0.67 -5.76
CA ARG A 438 -22.15 1.52 -5.82
C ARG A 438 -20.95 0.94 -5.07
N ALA A 439 -21.08 -0.26 -4.49
CA ALA A 439 -19.97 -1.00 -3.94
C ALA A 439 -20.07 -2.51 -4.19
N LEU A 440 -18.91 -3.19 -4.24
CA LEU A 440 -18.79 -4.64 -4.34
C LEU A 440 -18.05 -5.18 -3.11
N ALA A 441 -18.64 -6.21 -2.49
CA ALA A 441 -17.92 -7.01 -1.51
C ALA A 441 -16.90 -7.92 -2.22
N THR A 442 -15.72 -8.07 -1.63
CA THR A 442 -14.69 -8.99 -2.12
C THR A 442 -13.97 -9.69 -0.97
N THR A 443 -13.34 -10.82 -1.27
CA THR A 443 -12.38 -11.52 -0.39
C THR A 443 -11.05 -11.76 -1.10
N GLU A 444 -10.81 -11.09 -2.24
CA GLU A 444 -9.60 -11.27 -3.04
C GLU A 444 -8.32 -10.75 -2.35
N PRO A 445 -8.33 -9.58 -1.67
CA PRO A 445 -7.13 -9.10 -0.99
C PRO A 445 -6.71 -10.03 0.14
N ARG A 446 -5.42 -10.36 0.19
CA ARG A 446 -4.82 -11.14 1.27
C ARG A 446 -4.57 -10.22 2.46
N THR A 447 -5.38 -10.34 3.51
CA THR A 447 -5.23 -9.54 4.74
C THR A 447 -4.67 -10.33 5.91
N ALA A 448 -4.03 -9.64 6.85
CA ALA A 448 -3.66 -10.21 8.15
C ALA A 448 -4.03 -9.25 9.28
N TYR A 449 -4.64 -9.78 10.34
CA TYR A 449 -4.95 -9.03 11.55
C TYR A 449 -4.24 -9.67 12.74
N ILE A 450 -3.26 -8.99 13.32
CA ILE A 450 -2.47 -9.48 14.46
C ILE A 450 -2.80 -8.64 15.68
N GLN A 451 -3.30 -9.29 16.73
CA GLN A 451 -3.38 -8.66 18.04
C GLN A 451 -2.01 -8.71 18.69
N THR A 452 -1.32 -7.59 18.75
CA THR A 452 0.08 -7.43 19.22
C THR A 452 0.28 -7.89 20.66
N THR A 453 -0.77 -7.83 21.49
CA THR A 453 -0.73 -8.15 22.91
C THR A 453 -0.91 -9.65 23.21
N GLN A 454 -1.18 -10.48 22.19
CA GLN A 454 -1.40 -11.91 22.35
C GLN A 454 -0.09 -12.72 22.35
N ARG A 455 -0.10 -13.88 23.03
CA ARG A 455 1.09 -14.75 23.17
C ARG A 455 1.67 -15.21 21.83
N ASP A 456 0.83 -15.38 20.81
CA ASP A 456 1.23 -15.83 19.48
C ASP A 456 1.70 -14.70 18.55
N ALA A 457 1.59 -13.43 18.98
CA ALA A 457 1.89 -12.27 18.15
C ALA A 457 3.32 -12.25 17.60
N PRO A 458 4.39 -12.55 18.38
CA PRO A 458 5.76 -12.56 17.84
C PRO A 458 5.95 -13.59 16.73
N ALA A 459 5.40 -14.78 16.87
CA ALA A 459 5.47 -15.81 15.83
C ALA A 459 4.70 -15.42 14.57
N ARG A 460 3.57 -14.72 14.72
CA ARG A 460 2.77 -14.21 13.59
C ARG A 460 3.45 -13.07 12.86
N MET A 461 4.06 -12.13 13.58
CA MET A 461 4.85 -11.03 13.01
C MET A 461 6.10 -11.54 12.30
N GLY A 462 6.81 -12.53 12.88
CA GLY A 462 7.92 -13.19 12.21
C GLY A 462 7.53 -13.87 10.89
N ARG A 463 6.36 -14.53 10.84
CA ARG A 463 5.81 -15.09 9.60
C ARG A 463 5.41 -14.01 8.59
N LEU A 464 4.80 -12.92 9.07
CA LEU A 464 4.43 -11.78 8.24
C LEU A 464 5.67 -11.17 7.56
N LEU A 465 6.74 -10.95 8.33
CA LEU A 465 8.01 -10.38 7.84
C LEU A 465 8.76 -11.33 6.90
N ALA A 466 8.75 -12.64 7.19
CA ALA A 466 9.40 -13.63 6.32
C ALA A 466 8.64 -13.83 5.00
N GLY A 467 7.30 -13.76 5.03
CA GLY A 467 6.45 -14.00 3.88
C GLY A 467 6.28 -12.80 2.96
N ARG A 468 6.04 -11.60 3.54
CA ARG A 468 5.71 -10.35 2.80
C ARG A 468 4.68 -10.54 1.68
N ASP A 469 3.73 -11.44 1.91
CA ASP A 469 2.86 -11.96 0.87
C ASP A 469 1.38 -11.57 1.06
N VAL A 470 1.12 -10.65 2.00
CA VAL A 470 -0.18 -10.04 2.25
C VAL A 470 -0.29 -8.68 1.56
N ASP A 471 -1.48 -8.33 1.07
CA ASP A 471 -1.78 -7.04 0.46
C ASP A 471 -1.84 -5.93 1.51
N MET A 472 -2.47 -6.22 2.65
CA MET A 472 -2.64 -5.29 3.76
C MET A 472 -2.59 -6.05 5.09
N PHE A 473 -2.15 -5.40 6.15
CA PHE A 473 -2.23 -5.97 7.49
C PHE A 473 -2.50 -4.92 8.55
N CYS A 474 -2.95 -5.38 9.71
CA CYS A 474 -3.18 -4.56 10.87
C CYS A 474 -2.51 -5.15 12.12
N LEU A 475 -1.87 -4.28 12.90
CA LEU A 475 -1.23 -4.59 14.18
C LEU A 475 -1.97 -3.85 15.30
N ASN A 476 -3.03 -4.45 15.84
CA ASN A 476 -3.88 -3.79 16.83
C ASN A 476 -3.61 -4.29 18.26
N ASP A 477 -3.78 -3.42 19.25
CA ASP A 477 -3.65 -3.77 20.65
C ASP A 477 -4.95 -4.36 21.21
N GLY A 478 -4.85 -5.57 21.79
CA GLY A 478 -5.95 -6.18 22.52
C GLY A 478 -6.06 -5.66 23.95
N SER A 479 -7.28 -5.59 24.48
CA SER A 479 -7.58 -5.11 25.84
C SER A 479 -7.08 -6.03 26.96
N GLU A 480 -6.78 -7.30 26.66
CA GLU A 480 -6.28 -8.31 27.60
C GLU A 480 -4.88 -8.78 27.21
N PRO A 481 -3.81 -8.11 27.68
CA PRO A 481 -2.45 -8.44 27.29
C PRO A 481 -1.97 -9.76 27.91
N GLN A 482 -1.32 -10.59 27.09
CA GLN A 482 -0.78 -11.91 27.45
C GLN A 482 0.75 -11.97 27.40
N ILE A 483 1.40 -10.89 26.96
CA ILE A 483 2.86 -10.74 26.91
C ILE A 483 3.29 -9.45 27.64
N PRO A 484 4.54 -9.39 28.14
CA PRO A 484 5.11 -8.16 28.68
C PRO A 484 5.13 -7.03 27.64
N GLU A 485 4.92 -5.80 28.12
CA GLU A 485 4.84 -4.62 27.26
C GLU A 485 6.16 -4.32 26.55
N ASP A 486 7.28 -4.42 27.23
CA ASP A 486 8.63 -4.25 26.66
C ASP A 486 8.90 -5.23 25.51
N LEU A 487 8.47 -6.48 25.66
CA LEU A 487 8.55 -7.47 24.58
C LEU A 487 7.65 -7.09 23.40
N ARG A 488 6.42 -6.61 23.66
CA ARG A 488 5.50 -6.13 22.61
C ARG A 488 6.13 -4.98 21.82
N GLU A 489 6.57 -3.94 22.53
CA GLU A 489 7.17 -2.75 21.93
C GLU A 489 8.39 -3.11 21.06
N GLN A 490 9.27 -3.97 21.58
CA GLN A 490 10.44 -4.45 20.84
C GLN A 490 10.02 -5.17 19.54
N VAL A 491 9.14 -6.16 19.63
CA VAL A 491 8.77 -6.98 18.46
C VAL A 491 8.04 -6.15 17.40
N VAL A 492 7.16 -5.23 17.80
CA VAL A 492 6.46 -4.35 16.85
C VAL A 492 7.45 -3.44 16.14
N ARG A 493 8.34 -2.76 16.88
CA ARG A 493 9.36 -1.86 16.29
C ARG A 493 10.30 -2.61 15.34
N GLU A 494 10.89 -3.73 15.79
CA GLU A 494 11.77 -4.55 14.95
C GLU A 494 11.07 -5.04 13.68
N THR A 495 9.79 -5.43 13.80
CA THR A 495 9.00 -5.87 12.65
C THR A 495 8.78 -4.70 11.69
N LEU A 496 8.33 -3.53 12.16
CA LEU A 496 8.01 -2.39 11.31
C LEU A 496 9.26 -1.74 10.68
N ASP A 497 10.37 -1.66 11.42
CA ASP A 497 11.67 -1.20 10.89
C ASP A 497 12.18 -2.10 9.78
N ALA A 498 12.06 -3.42 9.97
CA ALA A 498 12.42 -4.38 8.93
C ALA A 498 11.42 -4.34 7.77
N TYR A 499 10.13 -4.16 8.04
CA TYR A 499 9.10 -4.21 7.00
C TYR A 499 9.14 -2.98 6.08
N PHE A 500 9.33 -1.80 6.67
CA PHE A 500 9.32 -0.49 6.02
C PHE A 500 10.64 0.28 6.23
N PRO A 501 11.76 -0.23 5.69
CA PRO A 501 13.08 0.34 5.93
C PRO A 501 13.36 1.63 5.14
N VAL A 502 12.55 1.93 4.11
CA VAL A 502 12.72 3.11 3.25
C VAL A 502 11.97 4.29 3.87
N ALA A 503 12.70 5.34 4.23
CA ALA A 503 12.11 6.57 4.74
C ALA A 503 11.30 7.27 3.66
N ALA A 504 10.14 7.82 4.03
CA ALA A 504 9.31 8.59 3.12
C ALA A 504 9.82 10.04 2.99
N PRO A 505 9.53 10.74 1.86
CA PRO A 505 10.02 12.10 1.61
C PRO A 505 9.57 13.18 2.59
N TRP A 506 8.57 12.88 3.43
CA TRP A 506 8.03 13.76 4.47
C TRP A 506 8.59 13.44 5.87
N GLU A 507 9.60 12.61 5.98
CA GLU A 507 10.32 12.40 7.23
C GLU A 507 11.48 13.39 7.35
N ARG A 508 11.68 13.93 8.56
CA ARG A 508 12.89 14.70 8.88
C ARG A 508 14.07 13.76 9.05
N ASP A 509 15.23 14.19 8.56
CA ASP A 509 16.52 13.51 8.72
C ASP A 509 16.94 13.34 10.19
#